data_AF-A0A2S0XG72-F1
#
_entry.id   AF-A0A2S0XG72-F1
#
_cell.length_a   1.000
_cell.length_b   1.000
_cell.length_c   1.000
_cell.angle_alpha   90.00
_cell.angle_beta   90.00
_cell.angle_gamma   90.00
#
_symmetry.space_group_name_H-M   'P 1'
#
loop_
_entity.id
_entity.type
_entity.pdbx_description
1 polymer ?
#
loop_
_entity_poly.entity_id
_entity_poly.type
_entity_poly.pdbx_seq_one_letter_code
_entity_poly.pdbx_strand_id
1 'polypeptide(L)'
;MMGGRVASMIADEMLDAGKIAGLLCLGYPFHPPAKPTQLRTKHLAGLRTPTLIVQGTRDEFGTCDEVAGYELSDRIEILWLEDGDHDLKPRKSISGFSAADHLKTTAETVAAWAARLGA
;
A
#
# COMPACT_ATOMS: atom_id res chain seq x y z
N MET A 1 10.90 1.95 -2.91
CA MET A 1 11.74 1.74 -1.69
C MET A 1 11.43 0.39 -1.04
N MET A 2 12.23 -0.09 -0.07
CA MET A 2 11.97 -1.38 0.65
C MET A 2 11.25 -1.22 1.99
N GLY A 3 10.99 0.03 2.44
CA GLY A 3 10.46 0.31 3.79
C GLY A 3 9.14 -0.41 4.07
N GLY A 4 8.16 -0.31 3.18
CA GLY A 4 6.86 -0.99 3.34
C GLY A 4 6.99 -2.51 3.44
N ARG A 5 7.88 -3.11 2.64
CA ARG A 5 8.16 -4.55 2.72
C ARG A 5 8.73 -4.94 4.08
N VAL A 6 9.80 -4.28 4.51
CA VAL A 6 10.45 -4.61 5.79
C VAL A 6 9.50 -4.39 6.96
N ALA A 7 8.77 -3.28 6.97
CA ALA A 7 7.76 -2.99 8.00
C ALA A 7 6.67 -4.07 8.04
N SER A 8 6.16 -4.51 6.88
CA SER A 8 5.14 -5.57 6.81
C SER A 8 5.61 -6.93 7.34
N MET A 9 6.91 -7.21 7.30
CA MET A 9 7.45 -8.48 7.81
C MET A 9 7.50 -8.55 9.34
N ILE A 10 7.51 -7.41 10.03
CA ILE A 10 7.56 -7.33 11.49
C ILE A 10 6.25 -6.82 12.10
N ALA A 11 5.27 -6.43 11.27
CA ALA A 11 4.08 -5.73 11.72
C ALA A 11 3.23 -6.54 12.71
N ASP A 12 3.10 -7.85 12.50
CA ASP A 12 2.37 -8.74 13.40
C ASP A 12 3.03 -8.83 14.78
N GLU A 13 4.36 -8.98 14.84
CA GLU A 13 5.11 -9.01 16.09
C GLU A 13 5.00 -7.67 16.85
N MET A 14 5.07 -6.55 16.12
CA MET A 14 4.93 -5.23 16.72
C MET A 14 3.51 -4.95 17.23
N LEU A 15 2.49 -5.48 16.55
CA LEU A 15 1.10 -5.41 17.01
C LEU A 15 0.90 -6.24 18.28
N ASP A 16 1.37 -7.50 18.29
CA ASP A 16 1.28 -8.38 19.45
C ASP A 16 2.01 -7.79 20.67
N ALA A 17 3.12 -7.07 20.45
CA ALA A 17 3.85 -6.34 21.47
C ALA A 17 3.18 -5.02 21.90
N GLY A 18 2.03 -4.66 21.33
CA GLY A 18 1.31 -3.41 21.62
C GLY A 18 2.05 -2.14 21.19
N LYS A 19 3.01 -2.24 20.26
CA LYS A 19 3.85 -1.12 19.82
C LYS A 19 3.26 -0.34 18.65
N ILE A 20 2.40 -0.97 17.86
CA ILE A 20 1.68 -0.35 16.74
C ILE A 20 0.21 -0.75 16.79
N ALA A 21 -0.66 0.07 16.21
CA ALA A 21 -2.07 -0.25 16.01
C ALA A 21 -2.39 -0.64 14.55
N GLY A 22 -1.48 -0.36 13.62
CA GLY A 22 -1.63 -0.67 12.21
C GLY A 22 -0.37 -0.34 11.41
N LEU A 23 -0.38 -0.72 10.13
CA LEU A 23 0.71 -0.51 9.18
C LEU A 23 0.24 0.34 7.99
N LEU A 24 0.95 1.43 7.71
CA LEU A 24 0.77 2.22 6.48
C LEU A 24 1.94 1.98 5.53
N CYS A 25 1.64 1.57 4.30
CA CYS A 25 2.60 1.45 3.22
C CYS A 25 2.28 2.43 2.09
N LEU A 26 3.26 3.22 1.66
CA LEU A 26 3.16 4.10 0.49
C LEU A 26 4.05 3.52 -0.61
N GLY A 27 3.46 3.05 -1.72
CA GLY A 27 4.20 2.38 -2.79
C GLY A 27 4.74 1.00 -2.34
N TYR A 28 3.87 0.02 -2.07
CA TYR A 28 4.32 -1.30 -1.65
C TYR A 28 4.97 -2.05 -2.83
N PRO A 29 6.21 -2.58 -2.67
CA PRO A 29 6.88 -3.24 -3.76
C PRO A 29 6.49 -4.73 -3.85
N PHE A 30 5.34 -5.04 -4.44
CA PHE A 30 4.78 -6.41 -4.54
C PHE A 30 5.71 -7.37 -5.29
N HIS A 31 6.44 -6.90 -6.29
CA HIS A 31 7.53 -7.61 -6.96
C HIS A 31 8.62 -6.62 -7.40
N PRO A 32 9.83 -7.09 -7.77
CA PRO A 32 10.79 -6.23 -8.47
C PRO A 32 10.27 -5.82 -9.85
N PRO A 33 10.65 -4.63 -10.37
CA PRO A 33 10.31 -4.23 -11.73
C PRO A 33 10.82 -5.26 -12.74
N ALA A 34 10.04 -5.49 -13.79
CA ALA A 34 10.28 -6.50 -14.83
C ALA A 34 10.39 -7.95 -14.33
N LYS A 35 10.01 -8.25 -13.07
CA LYS A 35 9.99 -9.60 -12.50
C LYS A 35 8.67 -9.91 -11.78
N PRO A 36 7.51 -9.84 -12.45
CA PRO A 36 6.19 -9.99 -11.83
C PRO A 36 5.96 -11.36 -11.16
N THR A 37 6.73 -12.38 -11.54
CA THR A 37 6.68 -13.71 -10.92
C THR A 37 7.42 -13.80 -9.58
N GLN A 38 8.28 -12.83 -9.23
CA GLN A 38 9.05 -12.82 -7.98
C GLN A 38 8.29 -12.08 -6.87
N LEU A 39 7.17 -12.66 -6.46
CA LEU A 39 6.25 -12.05 -5.51
C LEU A 39 6.85 -11.89 -4.10
N ARG A 40 6.47 -10.80 -3.45
CA ARG A 40 6.81 -10.42 -2.07
C ARG A 40 5.56 -10.36 -1.20
N THR A 41 4.54 -11.14 -1.55
CA THR A 41 3.20 -11.14 -0.97
C THR A 41 2.96 -12.28 0.01
N LYS A 42 3.82 -13.29 0.08
CA LYS A 42 3.56 -14.54 0.82
C LYS A 42 3.12 -14.31 2.28
N HIS A 43 3.73 -13.36 2.99
CA HIS A 43 3.34 -13.03 4.36
C HIS A 43 2.11 -12.11 4.45
N LEU A 44 1.77 -11.39 3.38
CA LEU A 44 0.60 -10.50 3.32
C LEU A 44 -0.72 -11.28 3.35
N ALA A 45 -0.76 -12.50 2.80
CA ALA A 45 -1.93 -13.37 2.83
C ALA A 45 -2.40 -13.68 4.26
N GLY A 46 -1.46 -13.81 5.21
CA GLY A 46 -1.74 -14.12 6.62
C GLY A 46 -1.58 -12.94 7.57
N LEU A 47 -1.40 -11.71 7.07
CA LEU A 47 -1.12 -10.55 7.88
C LEU A 47 -2.30 -10.23 8.80
N ARG A 48 -2.08 -10.20 10.12
CA ARG A 48 -3.13 -9.89 11.11
C ARG A 48 -3.22 -8.41 11.40
N THR A 49 -2.11 -7.68 11.26
CA THR A 49 -2.08 -6.25 11.50
C THR A 49 -2.96 -5.48 10.51
N PRO A 50 -3.90 -4.65 10.97
CA PRO A 50 -4.65 -3.73 10.11
C PRO A 50 -3.68 -2.92 9.25
N THR A 51 -3.85 -2.98 7.94
CA THR A 51 -2.87 -2.41 7.00
C THR A 51 -3.57 -1.59 5.93
N LEU A 52 -3.04 -0.39 5.66
CA LEU A 52 -3.42 0.42 4.51
C LEU A 52 -2.22 0.50 3.56
N ILE A 53 -2.43 0.09 2.31
CA ILE A 53 -1.47 0.29 1.22
C ILE A 53 -2.00 1.40 0.32
N VAL A 54 -1.20 2.44 0.08
CA VAL A 54 -1.49 3.48 -0.90
C VAL A 54 -0.60 3.23 -2.10
N GLN A 55 -1.23 3.01 -3.26
CA GLN A 55 -0.56 2.52 -4.45
C GLN A 55 -0.98 3.31 -5.68
N GLY A 56 -0.03 3.70 -6.53
CA GLY A 56 -0.34 4.23 -7.85
C GLY A 56 -0.82 3.12 -8.78
N THR A 57 -1.82 3.39 -9.63
CA THR A 57 -2.32 2.35 -10.56
C THR A 57 -1.29 1.91 -11.59
N ARG A 58 -0.25 2.73 -11.85
CA ARG A 58 0.86 2.45 -12.78
C ARG A 58 2.18 2.16 -12.04
N ASP A 59 2.14 1.79 -10.77
CA ASP A 59 3.34 1.39 -10.05
C ASP A 59 3.95 0.12 -10.67
N GLU A 60 5.18 0.22 -11.19
CA GLU A 60 5.91 -0.88 -11.84
C GLU A 60 6.29 -2.02 -10.87
N PHE A 61 6.14 -1.80 -9.57
CA PHE A 61 6.34 -2.83 -8.55
C PHE A 61 5.05 -3.61 -8.22
N GLY A 62 3.91 -3.23 -8.80
CA GLY A 62 2.63 -3.91 -8.67
C GLY A 62 1.49 -2.99 -9.06
N THR A 63 0.98 -3.22 -10.28
CA THR A 63 -0.14 -2.49 -10.87
C THR A 63 -1.48 -2.93 -10.28
N CYS A 64 -2.54 -2.14 -10.52
CA CYS A 64 -3.90 -2.48 -10.08
C CYS A 64 -4.34 -3.88 -10.55
N ASP A 65 -4.11 -4.18 -11.82
CA ASP A 65 -4.53 -5.46 -12.43
C ASP A 65 -3.75 -6.65 -11.89
N GLU A 66 -2.45 -6.48 -11.63
CA GLU A 66 -1.61 -7.52 -11.04
C GLU A 66 -2.04 -7.81 -9.59
N VAL A 67 -2.23 -6.75 -8.80
CA VAL A 67 -2.55 -6.86 -7.38
C VAL A 67 -3.95 -7.43 -7.14
N ALA A 68 -4.90 -7.18 -8.03
CA ALA A 68 -6.23 -7.77 -7.98
C ALA A 68 -6.21 -9.31 -7.99
N GLY A 69 -5.15 -9.93 -8.53
CA GLY A 69 -4.97 -11.39 -8.55
C GLY A 69 -4.20 -11.96 -7.36
N TYR A 70 -3.69 -11.12 -6.44
CA TYR A 70 -2.90 -11.58 -5.31
C TYR A 70 -3.78 -12.00 -4.14
N GLU A 71 -3.36 -13.08 -3.47
CA GLU A 71 -3.93 -13.47 -2.18
C GLU A 71 -3.40 -12.55 -1.09
N LEU A 72 -4.29 -11.69 -0.56
CA LEU A 72 -4.01 -10.73 0.49
C LEU A 72 -4.97 -10.96 1.65
N SER A 73 -4.51 -10.69 2.87
CA SER A 73 -5.36 -10.74 4.06
C SER A 73 -6.49 -9.73 3.98
N ASP A 74 -7.68 -10.08 4.47
CA ASP A 74 -8.84 -9.20 4.63
C ASP A 74 -8.56 -7.98 5.55
N ARG A 75 -7.42 -8.00 6.26
CA ARG A 75 -6.93 -6.87 7.07
C ARG A 75 -6.23 -5.80 6.25
N ILE A 76 -5.99 -6.03 4.97
CA ILE A 76 -5.30 -5.13 4.05
C ILE A 76 -6.33 -4.36 3.23
N GLU A 77 -6.38 -3.05 3.43
CA GLU A 77 -7.09 -2.10 2.57
C GLU A 77 -6.09 -1.51 1.56
N ILE A 78 -6.49 -1.32 0.30
CA ILE A 78 -5.67 -0.67 -0.72
C ILE A 78 -6.37 0.58 -1.26
N LEU A 79 -5.72 1.73 -1.11
CA LEU A 79 -6.08 2.97 -1.79
C LEU A 79 -5.32 3.06 -3.12
N TRP A 80 -6.06 3.00 -4.22
CA TRP A 80 -5.52 3.21 -5.56
C TRP A 80 -5.56 4.69 -5.93
N LEU A 81 -4.42 5.22 -6.38
CA LEU A 81 -4.28 6.58 -6.88
C LEU A 81 -4.14 6.58 -8.40
N GLU A 82 -5.09 7.20 -9.08
CA GLU A 82 -5.25 7.13 -10.54
C GLU A 82 -4.07 7.70 -11.31
N ASP A 83 -3.50 6.90 -12.20
CA ASP A 83 -2.31 7.21 -13.01
C ASP A 83 -1.05 7.50 -12.18
N GLY A 84 -1.09 7.25 -10.86
CA GLY A 84 0.04 7.35 -9.96
C GLY A 84 1.14 6.35 -10.32
N ASP A 85 2.39 6.80 -10.26
CA ASP A 85 3.58 5.93 -10.27
C ASP A 85 3.95 5.46 -8.85
N HIS A 86 5.15 4.89 -8.69
CA HIS A 86 5.67 4.41 -7.39
C HIS A 86 5.85 5.55 -6.36
N ASP A 87 6.10 6.77 -6.82
CA ASP A 87 6.14 7.97 -5.97
C ASP A 87 4.75 8.57 -5.74
N LEU A 88 3.69 7.87 -6.17
CA LEU A 88 2.30 8.30 -6.17
C LEU A 88 2.03 9.51 -7.08
N LYS A 89 2.93 9.84 -7.99
CA LYS A 89 2.79 11.01 -8.87
C LYS A 89 1.98 10.65 -10.11
N PRO A 90 0.88 11.36 -10.40
CA PRO A 90 0.13 11.18 -11.62
C PRO A 90 0.78 11.93 -12.80
N ARG A 91 0.48 11.51 -14.04
CA ARG A 91 0.69 12.39 -15.19
C ARG A 91 -0.53 13.27 -15.36
N LYS A 92 -0.42 14.53 -14.94
CA LYS A 92 -1.53 15.50 -14.95
C LYS A 92 -2.24 15.63 -16.29
N SER A 93 -1.52 15.51 -17.40
CA SER A 93 -2.11 15.58 -18.75
C SER A 93 -2.99 14.37 -19.11
N ILE A 94 -2.87 13.26 -18.38
CA ILE A 94 -3.62 12.01 -18.63
C ILE A 94 -4.80 11.90 -17.69
N SER A 95 -4.59 12.00 -16.37
CA SER A 95 -5.64 11.80 -15.36
C SER A 95 -6.29 13.09 -14.84
N GLY A 96 -5.72 14.26 -15.14
CA GLY A 96 -6.16 15.54 -14.59
C GLY A 96 -5.71 15.79 -13.14
N PHE A 97 -5.27 14.77 -12.41
CA PHE A 97 -4.75 14.90 -11.05
C PHE A 97 -3.34 15.49 -11.02
N SER A 98 -3.06 16.25 -9.98
CA SER A 98 -1.70 16.66 -9.60
C SER A 98 -1.16 15.80 -8.45
N ALA A 99 0.15 15.86 -8.21
CA ALA A 99 0.75 15.23 -7.04
C ALA A 99 0.17 15.79 -5.71
N ALA A 100 -0.26 17.06 -5.70
CA ALA A 100 -0.90 17.65 -4.52
C ALA A 100 -2.30 17.07 -4.27
N ASP A 101 -3.05 16.77 -5.32
CA ASP A 101 -4.36 16.13 -5.21
C ASP A 101 -4.22 14.71 -4.62
N HIS A 102 -3.27 13.93 -5.15
CA HIS A 102 -2.94 12.60 -4.62
C HIS A 102 -2.47 12.64 -3.16
N LEU A 103 -1.63 13.62 -2.80
CA LEU A 103 -1.19 13.79 -1.42
C LEU A 103 -2.36 14.13 -0.49
N LYS A 104 -3.28 14.99 -0.94
CA LYS A 104 -4.49 15.33 -0.20
C LYS A 104 -5.36 14.10 0.03
N THR A 105 -5.70 13.36 -1.03
CA THR A 105 -6.48 12.12 -0.94
C THR A 105 -5.83 11.09 -0.01
N THR A 106 -4.51 10.93 -0.12
CA THR A 106 -3.73 10.07 0.77
C THR A 106 -3.87 10.49 2.23
N ALA A 107 -3.64 11.78 2.53
CA ALA A 107 -3.71 12.29 3.89
C ALA A 107 -5.11 12.14 4.51
N GLU A 108 -6.16 12.48 3.76
CA GLU A 108 -7.55 12.36 4.21
C GLU A 108 -7.93 10.89 4.49
N THR A 109 -7.56 9.97 3.59
CA THR A 109 -7.83 8.54 3.75
C THR A 109 -7.07 7.95 4.92
N VAL A 110 -5.78 8.27 5.06
CA VAL A 110 -4.94 7.81 6.17
C VAL A 110 -5.48 8.31 7.51
N ALA A 111 -5.90 9.57 7.60
CA ALA A 111 -6.49 10.11 8.82
C ALA A 111 -7.78 9.39 9.21
N ALA A 112 -8.69 9.16 8.25
CA ALA A 112 -9.94 8.44 8.46
C ALA A 112 -9.70 6.96 8.83
N TRP A 113 -8.74 6.31 8.19
CA TRP A 113 -8.34 4.94 8.51
C TRP A 113 -7.73 4.83 9.91
N ALA A 114 -6.78 5.71 10.25
CA ALA A 114 -6.12 5.70 11.55
C ALA A 114 -7.09 5.93 12.71
N ALA A 115 -8.11 6.78 12.51
CA ALA A 115 -9.17 7.00 13.50
C ALA A 115 -9.96 5.73 13.86
N ARG A 116 -10.01 4.72 12.97
CA ARG A 116 -10.70 3.44 13.20
C ARG A 116 -9.85 2.41 13.95
N LEU A 117 -8.53 2.60 14.07
CA LEU A 117 -7.61 1.57 14.62
C LEU A 117 -7.60 1.51 16.15
N GLY A 118 -8.10 2.55 16.83
CA GLY A 118 -8.14 2.65 18.29
C GLY A 118 -9.55 2.59 18.88
N ALA A 119 -10.54 2.19 18.08
CA ALA A 119 -11.93 2.01 18.50
C ALA A 119 -12.19 0.58 18.99
#